data_AF-A0AAX4PE59-F1
#
_entry.id   AF-A0AAX4PE59-F1
#
_cell.length_a   1.000
_cell.length_b   1.000
_cell.length_c   1.000
_cell.angle_alpha   90.00
_cell.angle_beta   90.00
_cell.angle_gamma   90.00
#
_symmetry.space_group_name_H-M   'P 1'
#
loop_
_entity.id
_entity.type
_entity.pdbx_description
1 polymer ?
#
loop_
_entity_poly.entity_id
_entity_poly.type
_entity_poly.pdbx_seq_one_letter_code
_entity_poly.pdbx_strand_id
1 'polypeptide(L)'
;MVTARATRAGCLKASGVAGPRAAISARPAGRSRGAAGPPRGREARTVGLGLRRSVGGRAKATRRAAGAVVEHVGSLDGAGLKVGIVVARFNDLITRPLMEGAVDTFERYGVDLSDVEVVWVPGAFEIPLIAQQMAATSKYDVILCIGAVIRGATTHYDSVAGAATNGTLTAGLNTCVPCIFGVLTTDTMEQAFDRAGGKAGNKGSEAAVTAIETANIIRQLDLSPKPLFLNMEGEADE
;
A
#
# COMPACT_ATOMS: atom_id res chain seq x y z
N MET A 1 -5.03 34.59 -51.81
CA MET A 1 -6.40 34.81 -52.35
C MET A 1 -7.16 33.52 -52.05
N VAL A 2 -8.11 33.43 -51.13
CA VAL A 2 -9.27 34.28 -50.84
C VAL A 2 -9.53 34.34 -49.32
N THR A 3 -9.88 35.55 -48.89
CA THR A 3 -10.45 36.11 -47.64
C THR A 3 -11.39 35.21 -46.82
N ALA A 4 -11.22 35.06 -45.49
CA ALA A 4 -11.62 35.93 -44.37
C ALA A 4 -13.08 35.81 -43.91
N ARG A 5 -13.31 35.45 -42.63
CA ARG A 5 -14.11 36.23 -41.67
C ARG A 5 -14.07 35.67 -40.24
N ALA A 6 -13.61 36.52 -39.34
CA ALA A 6 -13.86 36.45 -37.90
C ALA A 6 -15.21 37.13 -37.58
N THR A 7 -15.93 36.64 -36.58
CA THR A 7 -16.94 37.40 -35.85
C THR A 7 -16.84 37.14 -34.35
N ARG A 8 -16.92 38.24 -33.61
CA ARG A 8 -16.73 38.43 -32.17
C ARG A 8 -18.02 38.22 -31.37
N ALA A 9 -17.80 38.03 -30.06
CA ALA A 9 -18.52 38.59 -28.92
C ALA A 9 -19.84 37.96 -28.44
N GLY A 10 -19.86 37.66 -27.15
CA GLY A 10 -21.04 37.36 -26.34
C GLY A 10 -20.69 37.23 -24.85
N CYS A 11 -20.03 38.26 -24.28
CA CYS A 11 -19.84 38.40 -22.84
C CYS A 11 -21.03 39.19 -22.28
N LEU A 12 -21.83 38.57 -21.40
CA LEU A 12 -22.90 39.23 -20.65
C LEU A 12 -22.60 39.14 -19.16
N LYS A 13 -22.60 40.31 -18.52
CA LYS A 13 -22.38 40.54 -17.09
C LYS A 13 -23.71 40.47 -16.31
N ALA A 14 -23.57 40.02 -15.06
CA ALA A 14 -24.16 40.54 -13.82
C ALA A 14 -25.67 40.45 -13.52
N SER A 15 -25.96 39.72 -12.44
CA SER A 15 -26.87 40.08 -11.34
C SER A 15 -26.67 39.00 -10.25
N GLY A 16 -26.29 39.23 -8.98
CA GLY A 16 -26.47 40.39 -8.12
C GLY A 16 -27.68 40.19 -7.21
N VAL A 17 -27.56 39.38 -6.14
CA VAL A 17 -28.39 39.53 -4.91
C VAL A 17 -27.59 39.09 -3.68
N ALA A 18 -27.44 40.03 -2.76
CA ALA A 18 -26.90 39.85 -1.41
C ALA A 18 -28.03 39.56 -0.42
N GLY A 19 -27.75 38.80 0.64
CA GLY A 19 -28.62 38.58 1.80
C GLY A 19 -27.83 38.02 2.99
N PRO A 20 -28.23 38.26 4.25
CA PRO A 20 -27.33 38.83 5.26
C PRO A 20 -26.67 37.84 6.23
N ARG A 21 -25.62 38.38 6.86
CA ARG A 21 -24.83 37.89 8.00
C ARG A 21 -25.67 37.39 9.18
N ALA A 22 -25.19 36.32 9.82
CA ALA A 22 -25.32 36.15 11.27
C ALA A 22 -23.96 35.72 11.84
N ALA A 23 -23.30 36.65 12.53
CA ALA A 23 -22.18 36.41 13.40
C ALA A 23 -22.73 35.99 14.77
N ILE A 24 -22.22 34.91 15.36
CA ILE A 24 -22.38 34.64 16.79
C ILE A 24 -21.01 34.32 17.37
N SER A 25 -20.74 35.03 18.47
CA SER A 25 -19.48 35.26 19.15
C SER A 25 -18.79 34.03 19.74
N ALA A 26 -17.46 34.08 19.72
CA ALA A 26 -16.59 33.40 20.68
C ALA A 26 -16.76 33.95 22.11
N ARG A 27 -16.62 33.08 23.12
CA ARG A 27 -16.06 33.44 24.43
C ARG A 27 -15.15 32.32 24.98
N PRO A 28 -14.06 32.65 25.69
CA PRO A 28 -13.01 31.71 26.05
C PRO A 28 -12.97 31.31 27.53
N ALA A 29 -12.18 30.26 27.79
CA ALA A 29 -11.32 29.97 28.95
C ALA A 29 -11.92 29.97 30.38
N GLY A 30 -12.08 28.76 30.93
CA GLY A 30 -12.03 28.50 32.38
C GLY A 30 -10.70 27.83 32.74
N ARG A 31 -9.92 28.47 33.61
CA ARG A 31 -8.59 28.08 34.08
C ARG A 31 -8.69 27.52 35.51
N SER A 32 -7.63 26.83 35.91
CA SER A 32 -7.16 26.57 37.30
C SER A 32 -7.65 25.27 37.95
N ARG A 33 -6.91 24.58 38.82
CA ARG A 33 -5.50 24.58 39.32
C ARG A 33 -5.42 23.38 40.27
N GLY A 34 -4.21 22.85 40.52
CA GLY A 34 -3.88 22.01 41.70
C GLY A 34 -3.35 20.62 41.32
N ALA A 35 -2.05 20.38 41.17
CA ALA A 35 -0.96 20.39 42.16
C ALA A 35 -0.97 19.17 43.09
N ALA A 36 0.06 18.31 42.96
CA ALA A 36 0.93 17.79 44.03
C ALA A 36 1.41 16.34 43.74
N GLY A 37 2.70 16.19 43.49
CA GLY A 37 3.49 15.07 44.03
C GLY A 37 4.64 15.67 44.84
N PRO A 38 5.64 14.90 45.32
CA PRO A 38 5.69 13.50 45.75
C PRO A 38 5.99 13.42 47.28
N PRO A 39 6.47 12.28 47.84
CA PRO A 39 7.91 12.25 48.04
C PRO A 39 8.59 10.89 47.83
N ARG A 40 9.89 11.02 47.57
CA ARG A 40 10.92 9.98 47.46
C ARG A 40 11.24 9.37 48.84
N GLY A 41 11.60 8.08 48.85
CA GLY A 41 12.05 7.39 50.06
C GLY A 41 13.01 6.24 49.80
N ARG A 42 14.31 6.56 49.91
CA ARG A 42 15.46 5.77 50.38
C ARG A 42 15.95 4.52 49.62
N GLU A 43 17.18 4.70 49.15
CA GLU A 43 18.19 3.67 48.87
C GLU A 43 18.42 2.72 50.07
N ALA A 44 18.64 1.45 49.76
CA ALA A 44 19.41 0.54 50.61
C ALA A 44 20.44 -0.19 49.74
N ARG A 45 21.72 0.12 49.99
CA ARG A 45 22.87 -0.67 49.57
C ARG A 45 22.96 -1.92 50.43
N THR A 46 23.20 -3.08 49.81
CA THR A 46 24.03 -4.12 50.45
C THR A 46 24.85 -4.86 49.39
N VAL A 47 26.11 -5.07 49.77
CA VAL A 47 27.23 -5.66 49.04
C VAL A 47 27.08 -7.19 49.01
N GLY A 48 27.46 -7.84 47.90
CA GLY A 48 27.44 -9.29 47.80
C GLY A 48 28.33 -9.80 46.67
N LEU A 49 29.55 -10.19 47.05
CA LEU A 49 30.64 -10.71 46.24
C LEU A 49 30.34 -12.11 45.68
N GLY A 50 30.73 -12.35 44.41
CA GLY A 50 31.19 -13.66 43.94
C GLY A 50 30.17 -14.53 43.18
N LEU A 51 30.41 -14.74 41.88
CA LEU A 51 31.01 -15.96 41.36
C LEU A 51 31.13 -15.87 39.82
N ARG A 52 32.31 -16.24 39.31
CA ARG A 52 32.59 -16.43 37.89
C ARG A 52 31.68 -17.51 37.31
N ARG A 53 31.17 -17.32 36.09
CA ARG A 53 30.84 -18.43 35.16
C ARG A 53 30.87 -17.97 33.71
N SER A 54 31.40 -18.87 32.90
CA SER A 54 31.67 -18.83 31.46
C SER A 54 30.70 -18.04 30.59
N VAL A 55 31.25 -17.13 29.76
CA VAL A 55 30.57 -16.60 28.58
C VAL A 55 30.69 -17.66 27.46
N GLY A 56 29.86 -18.69 27.55
CA GLY A 56 29.49 -19.51 26.40
C GLY A 56 28.26 -18.89 25.78
N GLY A 57 28.34 -18.49 24.51
CA GLY A 57 27.23 -17.91 23.75
C GLY A 57 25.99 -18.79 23.83
N ARG A 58 24.97 -18.32 24.55
CA ARG A 58 23.64 -18.91 24.52
C ARG A 58 22.88 -18.29 23.35
N ALA A 59 22.74 -19.06 22.27
CA ALA A 59 21.59 -18.91 21.40
C ALA A 59 20.33 -18.88 22.27
N LYS A 60 19.54 -17.82 22.15
CA LYS A 60 18.35 -17.58 22.96
C LYS A 60 17.25 -18.53 22.49
N ALA A 61 17.34 -19.80 22.92
CA ALA A 61 16.26 -20.76 22.75
C ALA A 61 15.06 -20.27 23.57
N THR A 62 14.07 -19.70 22.90
CA THR A 62 12.79 -19.33 23.48
C THR A 62 12.05 -20.62 23.85
N ARG A 63 12.09 -21.00 25.13
CA ARG A 63 11.19 -22.03 25.66
C ARG A 63 9.75 -21.50 25.59
N ARG A 64 8.93 -22.15 24.76
CA ARG A 64 7.50 -21.88 24.64
C ARG A 64 6.80 -22.28 25.95
N ALA A 65 6.08 -21.35 26.56
CA ALA A 65 5.03 -21.71 27.52
C ALA A 65 3.89 -22.40 26.76
N ALA A 66 3.39 -23.52 27.28
CA ALA A 66 2.31 -24.27 26.65
C ALA A 66 1.02 -23.41 26.64
N GLY A 67 0.45 -23.19 25.45
CA GLY A 67 -0.92 -22.69 25.28
C GLY A 67 -1.15 -21.21 24.94
N ALA A 68 -0.11 -20.41 24.66
CA ALA A 68 -0.30 -19.02 24.23
C ALA A 68 -0.48 -18.88 22.71
N VAL A 69 -1.44 -18.03 22.29
CA VAL A 69 -1.57 -17.58 20.90
C VAL A 69 -0.32 -16.80 20.51
N VAL A 70 0.23 -17.08 19.33
CA VAL A 70 1.35 -16.31 18.77
C VAL A 70 0.78 -15.44 17.65
N GLU A 71 0.89 -14.13 17.81
CA GLU A 71 0.49 -13.14 16.82
C GLU A 71 1.71 -12.68 16.03
N HIS A 72 1.57 -12.63 14.70
CA HIS A 72 2.55 -12.09 13.78
C HIS A 72 1.95 -10.88 13.07
N VAL A 73 2.65 -9.75 13.11
CA VAL A 73 2.24 -8.49 12.50
C VAL A 73 3.44 -7.98 11.71
N GLY A 74 3.22 -7.62 10.45
CA GLY A 74 4.28 -7.12 9.58
C GLY A 74 4.78 -5.76 10.06
N SER A 75 6.09 -5.55 10.05
CA SER A 75 6.64 -4.20 10.18
C SER A 75 6.30 -3.38 8.94
N LEU A 76 6.26 -2.05 9.10
CA LEU A 76 6.21 -1.11 7.98
C LEU A 76 7.61 -0.66 7.51
N ASP A 77 8.67 -1.38 7.90
CA ASP A 77 10.02 -1.10 7.42
C ASP A 77 10.21 -1.64 6.00
N GLY A 78 10.41 -0.74 5.04
CA GLY A 78 10.60 -1.06 3.63
C GLY A 78 12.05 -1.41 3.26
N ALA A 79 13.00 -1.29 4.19
CA ALA A 79 14.41 -1.45 3.88
C ALA A 79 14.73 -2.82 3.26
N GLY A 80 15.37 -2.79 2.09
CA GLY A 80 15.78 -3.98 1.35
C GLY A 80 14.63 -4.79 0.74
N LEU A 81 13.40 -4.24 0.65
CA LEU A 81 12.33 -4.83 -0.16
C LEU A 81 12.54 -4.52 -1.63
N LYS A 82 12.34 -5.54 -2.48
CA LYS A 82 12.27 -5.42 -3.93
C LYS A 82 10.83 -5.46 -4.39
N VAL A 83 10.40 -4.41 -5.07
CA VAL A 83 8.99 -4.19 -5.37
C VAL A 83 8.78 -4.11 -6.89
N GLY A 84 7.88 -4.94 -7.40
CA GLY A 84 7.34 -4.78 -8.74
C GLY A 84 6.02 -4.01 -8.69
N ILE A 85 5.77 -3.10 -9.63
CA ILE A 85 4.49 -2.42 -9.79
C ILE A 85 3.99 -2.65 -11.21
N VAL A 86 2.77 -3.17 -11.37
CA VAL A 86 2.12 -3.33 -12.67
C VAL A 86 0.97 -2.33 -12.76
N VAL A 87 1.01 -1.43 -13.73
CA VAL A 87 0.07 -0.31 -13.83
C VAL A 87 -0.69 -0.35 -15.15
N ALA A 88 -2.02 -0.36 -15.09
CA ALA A 88 -2.85 -0.16 -16.27
C ALA A 88 -2.80 1.30 -16.74
N ARG A 89 -2.52 1.51 -18.04
CA ARG A 89 -2.53 2.82 -18.68
C ARG A 89 -3.96 3.33 -18.95
N PHE A 90 -4.92 2.43 -19.13
CA PHE A 90 -6.33 2.83 -19.24
C PHE A 90 -6.78 3.53 -17.95
N ASN A 91 -7.45 4.69 -18.09
CA ASN A 91 -7.76 5.62 -17.00
C ASN A 91 -6.51 6.25 -16.32
N ASP A 92 -5.49 6.66 -17.10
CA ASP A 92 -4.23 7.26 -16.59
C ASP A 92 -4.45 8.44 -15.63
N LEU A 93 -5.50 9.25 -15.81
CA LEU A 93 -5.86 10.33 -14.89
C LEU A 93 -6.13 9.87 -13.45
N ILE A 94 -6.38 8.56 -13.26
CA ILE A 94 -6.56 7.90 -11.97
C ILE A 94 -5.37 7.01 -11.65
N THR A 95 -4.92 6.17 -12.59
CA THR A 95 -3.89 5.17 -12.30
C THR A 95 -2.51 5.78 -12.08
N ARG A 96 -2.19 6.92 -12.72
CA ARG A 96 -0.94 7.64 -12.47
C ARG A 96 -0.87 8.23 -11.05
N PRO A 97 -1.86 9.00 -10.57
CA PRO A 97 -1.88 9.42 -9.16
C PRO A 97 -1.83 8.28 -8.14
N LEU A 98 -2.45 7.13 -8.45
CA LEU A 98 -2.34 5.94 -7.60
C LEU A 98 -0.90 5.41 -7.56
N MET A 99 -0.25 5.26 -8.72
CA MET A 99 1.15 4.83 -8.82
C MET A 99 2.09 5.80 -8.10
N GLU A 100 1.94 7.10 -8.34
CA GLU A 100 2.76 8.13 -7.69
C GLU A 100 2.58 8.09 -6.18
N GLY A 101 1.35 7.95 -5.70
CA GLY A 101 1.06 7.78 -4.27
C GLY A 101 1.63 6.49 -3.67
N ALA A 102 1.75 5.42 -4.46
CA ALA A 102 2.41 4.19 -4.02
C ALA A 102 3.93 4.37 -3.91
N VAL A 103 4.56 4.96 -4.91
CA VAL A 103 6.02 5.21 -4.95
C VAL A 103 6.45 6.15 -3.82
N ASP A 104 5.73 7.26 -3.63
CA ASP A 104 5.94 8.20 -2.52
C ASP A 104 5.79 7.50 -1.16
N THR A 105 4.83 6.59 -1.02
CA THR A 105 4.72 5.76 0.18
C THR A 105 5.91 4.81 0.34
N PHE A 106 6.33 4.08 -0.69
CA PHE A 106 7.48 3.19 -0.61
C PHE A 106 8.75 3.92 -0.14
N GLU A 107 9.04 5.10 -0.70
CA GLU A 107 10.17 5.93 -0.30
C GLU A 107 10.06 6.36 1.18
N ARG A 108 8.88 6.85 1.61
CA ARG A 108 8.66 7.26 3.01
C ARG A 108 8.87 6.14 4.03
N TYR A 109 8.59 4.91 3.64
CA TYR A 109 8.75 3.73 4.49
C TYR A 109 10.12 3.05 4.32
N GLY A 110 11.03 3.63 3.53
CA GLY A 110 12.43 3.20 3.47
C GLY A 110 12.76 2.18 2.39
N VAL A 111 11.86 1.95 1.42
CA VAL A 111 12.21 1.19 0.21
C VAL A 111 13.13 2.05 -0.65
N ASP A 112 14.25 1.49 -1.11
CA ASP A 112 15.12 2.15 -2.08
C ASP A 112 14.41 2.19 -3.44
N LEU A 113 14.24 3.38 -4.02
CA LEU A 113 13.57 3.53 -5.31
C LEU A 113 14.28 2.81 -6.46
N SER A 114 15.56 2.47 -6.32
CA SER A 114 16.28 1.63 -7.28
C SER A 114 15.87 0.15 -7.24
N ASP A 115 15.22 -0.29 -6.15
CA ASP A 115 14.62 -1.62 -5.98
C ASP A 115 13.12 -1.64 -6.35
N VAL A 116 12.59 -0.53 -6.91
CA VAL A 116 11.20 -0.41 -7.39
C VAL A 116 11.18 -0.43 -8.92
N GLU A 117 10.50 -1.41 -9.50
CA GLU A 117 10.31 -1.52 -10.96
C GLU A 117 8.85 -1.32 -11.36
N VAL A 118 8.59 -0.40 -12.30
CA VAL A 118 7.22 -0.09 -12.77
C VAL A 118 7.03 -0.55 -14.21
N VAL A 119 6.06 -1.43 -14.43
CA VAL A 119 5.67 -1.95 -15.75
C VAL A 119 4.28 -1.45 -16.12
N TRP A 120 4.17 -0.81 -17.29
CA TRP A 120 2.90 -0.29 -17.80
C TRP A 120 2.24 -1.28 -18.76
N VAL A 121 0.99 -1.62 -18.49
CA VAL A 121 0.15 -2.49 -19.35
C VAL A 121 -0.99 -1.69 -19.98
N PRO A 122 -1.58 -2.16 -21.10
CA PRO A 122 -2.64 -1.42 -21.78
C PRO A 122 -3.88 -1.17 -20.91
N GLY A 123 -4.38 -2.19 -20.22
CA GLY A 123 -5.56 -2.12 -19.37
C GLY A 123 -5.49 -3.04 -18.15
N ALA A 124 -6.53 -2.99 -17.32
CA ALA A 124 -6.59 -3.77 -16.08
C ALA A 124 -6.68 -5.29 -16.31
N PHE A 125 -7.12 -5.71 -17.49
CA PHE A 125 -7.25 -7.11 -17.86
C PHE A 125 -5.89 -7.80 -18.03
N GLU A 126 -4.86 -7.07 -18.45
CA GLU A 126 -3.51 -7.60 -18.65
C GLU A 126 -2.66 -7.60 -17.37
N ILE A 127 -3.09 -6.90 -16.30
CA ILE A 127 -2.36 -6.81 -15.03
C ILE A 127 -1.99 -8.20 -14.48
N PRO A 128 -2.92 -9.16 -14.36
CA PRO A 128 -2.61 -10.48 -13.79
C PRO A 128 -1.50 -11.24 -14.51
N LEU A 129 -1.49 -11.18 -15.84
CA LEU A 129 -0.50 -11.88 -16.66
C LEU A 129 0.91 -11.36 -16.34
N ILE A 130 1.08 -10.04 -16.37
CA ILE A 130 2.38 -9.43 -16.11
C ILE A 130 2.79 -9.59 -14.64
N ALA A 131 1.86 -9.44 -13.71
CA ALA A 131 2.12 -9.66 -12.28
C ALA A 131 2.65 -11.07 -12.01
N GLN A 132 2.01 -12.09 -12.60
CA GLN A 132 2.45 -13.48 -12.47
C GLN A 132 3.84 -13.70 -13.07
N GLN A 133 4.11 -13.15 -14.26
CA GLN A 133 5.41 -13.32 -14.92
C GLN A 133 6.53 -12.63 -14.13
N MET A 134 6.30 -11.42 -13.62
CA MET A 134 7.24 -10.72 -12.74
C MET A 134 7.50 -11.52 -11.47
N ALA A 135 6.45 -11.94 -10.78
CA ALA A 135 6.54 -12.73 -9.56
C ALA A 135 7.30 -14.05 -9.76
N ALA A 136 7.09 -14.73 -10.89
CA ALA A 136 7.76 -15.99 -11.22
C ALA A 136 9.28 -15.86 -11.42
N THR A 137 9.81 -14.65 -11.60
CA THR A 137 11.26 -14.43 -11.70
C THR A 137 11.99 -14.54 -10.36
N SER A 138 11.26 -14.58 -9.24
CA SER A 138 11.82 -14.56 -7.88
C SER A 138 12.71 -13.35 -7.57
N LYS A 139 12.58 -12.26 -8.34
CA LYS A 139 13.34 -11.01 -8.14
C LYS A 139 12.68 -10.04 -7.16
N TYR A 140 11.38 -10.20 -6.92
CA TYR A 140 10.58 -9.27 -6.14
C TYR A 140 10.05 -9.95 -4.88
N ASP A 141 10.03 -9.23 -3.77
CA ASP A 141 9.38 -9.67 -2.54
C ASP A 141 7.86 -9.47 -2.59
N VAL A 142 7.40 -8.52 -3.41
CA VAL A 142 5.98 -8.19 -3.56
C VAL A 142 5.71 -7.51 -4.90
N ILE A 143 4.53 -7.79 -5.47
CA ILE A 143 4.02 -7.11 -6.65
C ILE A 143 2.80 -6.27 -6.27
N LEU A 144 2.78 -4.98 -6.65
CA LEU A 144 1.65 -4.10 -6.50
C LEU A 144 0.93 -3.91 -7.83
N CYS A 145 -0.34 -4.31 -7.90
CA CYS A 145 -1.17 -4.26 -9.09
C CYS A 145 -2.07 -3.03 -9.07
N ILE A 146 -1.83 -2.03 -9.94
CA ILE A 146 -2.56 -0.76 -9.96
C ILE A 146 -3.40 -0.65 -11.23
N GLY A 147 -4.68 -0.28 -11.06
CA GLY A 147 -5.57 -0.05 -12.18
C GLY A 147 -6.83 0.70 -11.77
N ALA A 148 -7.67 1.02 -12.75
CA ALA A 148 -8.99 1.58 -12.50
C ALA A 148 -9.98 1.07 -13.55
N VAL A 149 -11.03 0.41 -13.07
CA VAL A 149 -12.17 -0.08 -13.85
C VAL A 149 -13.38 0.71 -13.37
N ILE A 150 -13.96 1.50 -14.25
CA ILE A 150 -15.07 2.42 -13.94
C ILE A 150 -16.29 1.94 -14.72
N ARG A 151 -17.44 1.81 -14.05
CA ARG A 151 -18.65 1.24 -14.65
C ARG A 151 -19.11 2.08 -15.84
N GLY A 152 -19.35 1.39 -16.96
CA GLY A 152 -19.92 1.94 -18.18
C GLY A 152 -21.36 1.49 -18.38
N ALA A 153 -21.83 1.55 -19.63
CA ALA A 153 -23.20 1.17 -20.00
C ALA A 153 -23.41 -0.35 -20.15
N THR A 154 -22.34 -1.15 -20.18
CA THR A 154 -22.39 -2.59 -20.46
C THR A 154 -21.79 -3.40 -19.31
N THR A 155 -22.07 -4.70 -19.31
CA THR A 155 -21.50 -5.69 -18.37
C THR A 155 -20.00 -5.91 -18.54
N HIS A 156 -19.34 -5.25 -19.51
CA HIS A 156 -17.88 -5.29 -19.70
C HIS A 156 -17.12 -4.95 -18.41
N TYR A 157 -17.67 -4.03 -17.60
CA TYR A 157 -17.13 -3.70 -16.29
C TYR A 157 -16.94 -4.96 -15.42
N ASP A 158 -17.98 -5.80 -15.30
CA ASP A 158 -17.95 -6.95 -14.39
C ASP A 158 -16.95 -8.00 -14.87
N SER A 159 -16.82 -8.19 -16.20
CA SER A 159 -15.82 -9.08 -16.79
C SER A 159 -14.38 -8.61 -16.52
N VAL A 160 -14.09 -7.32 -16.74
CA VAL A 160 -12.73 -6.79 -16.54
C VAL A 160 -12.37 -6.70 -15.06
N ALA A 161 -13.29 -6.20 -14.22
CA ALA A 161 -13.07 -6.13 -12.78
C ALA A 161 -12.88 -7.53 -12.17
N GLY A 162 -13.71 -8.49 -12.58
CA GLY A 162 -13.60 -9.88 -12.13
C GLY A 162 -12.30 -10.55 -12.57
N ALA A 163 -11.90 -10.38 -13.83
CA ALA A 163 -10.64 -10.93 -14.35
C ALA A 163 -9.42 -10.32 -13.65
N ALA A 164 -9.40 -9.00 -13.43
CA ALA A 164 -8.33 -8.33 -12.72
C ALA A 164 -8.24 -8.80 -11.25
N THR A 165 -9.38 -8.89 -10.56
CA THR A 165 -9.44 -9.32 -9.14
C THR A 165 -8.98 -10.76 -8.98
N ASN A 166 -9.63 -11.69 -9.69
CA ASN A 166 -9.33 -13.11 -9.57
C ASN A 166 -7.93 -13.43 -10.11
N GLY A 167 -7.53 -12.80 -11.23
CA GLY A 167 -6.22 -13.01 -11.81
C GLY A 167 -5.09 -12.53 -10.90
N THR A 168 -5.25 -11.37 -10.23
CA THR A 168 -4.24 -10.88 -9.28
C THR A 168 -4.07 -11.84 -8.10
N LEU A 169 -5.18 -12.35 -7.56
CA LEU A 169 -5.16 -13.37 -6.52
C LEU A 169 -4.44 -14.64 -6.99
N THR A 170 -4.82 -15.18 -8.15
CA THR A 170 -4.22 -16.38 -8.72
C THR A 170 -2.72 -16.20 -9.00
N ALA A 171 -2.29 -15.03 -9.50
CA ALA A 171 -0.88 -14.73 -9.73
C ALA A 171 -0.06 -14.87 -8.45
N GLY A 172 -0.54 -14.32 -7.33
CA GLY A 172 0.15 -14.42 -6.05
C GLY A 172 0.15 -15.85 -5.47
N LEU A 173 -0.98 -16.55 -5.58
CA LEU A 173 -1.08 -17.93 -5.11
C LEU A 173 -0.18 -18.89 -5.90
N ASN A 174 -0.06 -18.73 -7.21
CA ASN A 174 0.74 -19.61 -8.06
C ASN A 174 2.25 -19.45 -7.86
N THR A 175 2.69 -18.22 -7.56
CA THR A 175 4.11 -17.86 -7.47
C THR A 175 4.62 -17.78 -6.04
N CYS A 176 3.71 -17.75 -5.06
CA CYS A 176 4.00 -17.51 -3.64
C CYS A 176 4.63 -16.13 -3.36
N VAL A 177 4.63 -15.22 -4.34
CA VAL A 177 4.97 -13.81 -4.15
C VAL A 177 3.67 -13.02 -4.03
N PRO A 178 3.46 -12.24 -2.95
CA PRO A 178 2.22 -11.52 -2.74
C PRO A 178 1.96 -10.54 -3.89
N CYS A 179 0.77 -10.65 -4.50
CA CYS A 179 0.28 -9.72 -5.52
C CYS A 179 -0.83 -8.87 -4.89
N ILE A 180 -0.52 -7.63 -4.54
CA ILE A 180 -1.44 -6.73 -3.84
C ILE A 180 -2.38 -6.05 -4.84
N PHE A 181 -3.68 -6.11 -4.54
CA PHE A 181 -4.73 -5.57 -5.40
C PHE A 181 -5.01 -4.10 -5.12
N GLY A 182 -4.44 -3.22 -5.94
CA GLY A 182 -4.66 -1.77 -5.96
C GLY A 182 -5.48 -1.31 -7.17
N VAL A 183 -6.39 -2.14 -7.68
CA VAL A 183 -7.27 -1.78 -8.81
C VAL A 183 -8.58 -1.20 -8.29
N LEU A 184 -8.89 0.05 -8.64
CA LEU A 184 -10.16 0.65 -8.30
C LEU A 184 -11.30 0.07 -9.13
N THR A 185 -12.40 -0.27 -8.47
CA THR A 185 -13.65 -0.74 -9.08
C THR A 185 -14.77 0.19 -8.63
N THR A 186 -15.11 1.17 -9.45
CA THR A 186 -16.04 2.25 -9.07
C THR A 186 -17.20 2.38 -10.05
N ASP A 187 -18.33 2.89 -9.56
CA ASP A 187 -19.50 3.12 -10.41
C ASP A 187 -19.39 4.43 -11.20
N THR A 188 -18.64 5.41 -10.68
CA THR A 188 -18.49 6.72 -11.32
C THR A 188 -17.03 7.18 -11.37
N MET A 189 -16.75 8.12 -12.28
CA MET A 189 -15.46 8.79 -12.41
C MET A 189 -15.12 9.60 -11.15
N GLU A 190 -16.11 10.27 -10.54
CA GLU A 190 -15.92 11.05 -9.31
C GLU A 190 -15.46 10.17 -8.14
N GLN A 191 -16.06 8.99 -7.98
CA GLN A 191 -15.65 8.02 -6.96
C GLN A 191 -14.18 7.58 -7.14
N ALA A 192 -13.72 7.47 -8.39
CA ALA A 192 -12.34 7.13 -8.69
C ALA A 192 -11.38 8.27 -8.35
N PHE A 193 -11.73 9.52 -8.71
CA PHE A 193 -10.94 10.70 -8.32
C PHE A 193 -10.83 10.85 -6.80
N ASP A 194 -11.93 10.67 -6.07
CA ASP A 194 -11.91 10.77 -4.61
C ASP A 194 -10.95 9.74 -3.96
N ARG A 195 -10.68 8.61 -4.63
CA ARG A 195 -9.81 7.52 -4.16
C ARG A 195 -8.38 7.57 -4.70
N ALA A 196 -8.09 8.51 -5.60
CA ALA A 196 -6.79 8.67 -6.25
C ALA A 196 -6.07 9.96 -5.80
N GLY A 197 -6.14 10.26 -4.51
CA GLY A 197 -5.60 11.48 -3.91
C GLY A 197 -6.64 12.57 -3.62
N GLY A 198 -7.93 12.26 -3.80
CA GLY A 198 -9.03 13.16 -3.46
C GLY A 198 -9.51 12.99 -2.02
N LYS A 199 -10.82 13.18 -1.81
CA LYS A 199 -11.43 13.25 -0.46
C LYS A 199 -11.28 11.97 0.36
N ALA A 200 -11.20 10.82 -0.30
CA ALA A 200 -11.09 9.51 0.32
C ALA A 200 -9.63 9.00 0.38
N GLY A 201 -8.66 9.89 0.19
CA GLY A 201 -7.24 9.56 0.21
C GLY A 201 -6.76 8.94 -1.11
N ASN A 202 -5.65 8.20 -1.02
CA ASN A 202 -5.02 7.56 -2.17
C ASN A 202 -4.91 6.04 -1.95
N LYS A 203 -5.67 5.26 -2.71
CA LYS A 203 -5.67 3.80 -2.61
C LYS A 203 -4.37 3.15 -3.09
N GLY A 204 -3.58 3.82 -3.91
CA GLY A 204 -2.23 3.37 -4.26
C GLY A 204 -1.30 3.46 -3.06
N SER A 205 -1.37 4.55 -2.29
CA SER A 205 -0.61 4.70 -1.04
C SER A 205 -1.02 3.65 0.00
N GLU A 206 -2.32 3.39 0.18
CA GLU A 206 -2.80 2.35 1.09
C GLU A 206 -2.32 0.95 0.67
N ALA A 207 -2.40 0.64 -0.63
CA ALA A 207 -1.95 -0.64 -1.16
C ALA A 207 -0.42 -0.81 -1.04
N ALA A 208 0.37 0.26 -1.13
CA ALA A 208 1.81 0.22 -0.87
C ALA A 208 2.13 -0.13 0.60
N VAL A 209 1.38 0.42 1.57
CA VAL A 209 1.50 0.03 2.98
C VAL A 209 1.19 -1.47 3.16
N THR A 210 0.10 -1.95 2.55
CA THR A 210 -0.26 -3.37 2.56
C THR A 210 0.84 -4.24 1.94
N ALA A 211 1.50 -3.77 0.87
CA ALA A 211 2.60 -4.49 0.22
C ALA A 211 3.80 -4.68 1.14
N ILE A 212 4.24 -3.61 1.81
CA ILE A 212 5.35 -3.65 2.76
C ILE A 212 5.03 -4.61 3.91
N GLU A 213 3.86 -4.45 4.52
CA GLU A 213 3.45 -5.26 5.67
C GLU A 213 3.37 -6.75 5.31
N THR A 214 2.76 -7.07 4.16
CA THR A 214 2.61 -8.46 3.69
C THR A 214 3.96 -9.10 3.39
N ALA A 215 4.86 -8.38 2.71
CA ALA A 215 6.20 -8.87 2.42
C ALA A 215 7.00 -9.16 3.71
N ASN A 216 6.86 -8.28 4.71
CA ASN A 216 7.53 -8.46 6.00
C ASN A 216 6.95 -9.62 6.81
N ILE A 217 5.64 -9.90 6.73
CA ILE A 217 5.05 -11.10 7.35
C ILE A 217 5.64 -12.37 6.74
N ILE A 218 5.76 -12.42 5.41
CA ILE A 218 6.35 -13.57 4.69
C ILE A 218 7.80 -13.79 5.14
N ARG A 219 8.59 -12.71 5.20
CA ARG A 219 9.98 -12.76 5.70
C ARG A 219 10.06 -13.19 7.17
N GLN A 220 9.21 -12.64 8.03
CA GLN A 220 9.18 -12.94 9.47
C GLN A 220 8.88 -14.43 9.74
N LEU A 221 7.98 -15.01 8.95
CA LEU A 221 7.58 -16.40 9.06
C LEU A 221 8.52 -17.36 8.31
N ASP A 222 9.57 -16.85 7.68
CA ASP A 222 10.48 -17.61 6.80
C ASP A 222 9.73 -18.44 5.77
N LEU A 223 8.64 -17.86 5.23
CA LEU A 223 7.85 -18.47 4.18
C LEU A 223 8.61 -18.28 2.87
N SER A 224 9.57 -19.16 2.60
CA SER A 224 10.28 -19.17 1.33
C SER A 224 9.28 -19.41 0.20
N PRO A 225 9.16 -18.52 -0.82
CA PRO A 225 8.28 -18.76 -1.94
C PRO A 225 8.75 -19.99 -2.71
N LYS A 226 8.01 -21.09 -2.56
CA LYS A 226 8.17 -22.27 -3.40
C LYS A 226 7.08 -22.22 -4.47
N PRO A 227 7.41 -21.90 -5.73
CA PRO A 227 6.41 -21.89 -6.79
C PRO A 227 5.73 -23.27 -6.87
N LEU A 228 4.40 -23.29 -6.78
CA LEU A 228 3.60 -24.51 -6.70
C LEU A 228 3.74 -25.41 -7.94
N PHE A 229 4.27 -24.89 -9.05
CA PHE A 229 4.32 -25.55 -10.35
C PHE A 229 5.73 -25.82 -10.90
N LEU A 230 6.81 -25.43 -10.21
CA LEU A 230 8.18 -25.74 -10.65
C LEU A 230 8.66 -27.15 -10.25
N ASN A 231 7.83 -27.96 -9.59
CA ASN A 231 8.10 -29.36 -9.29
C ASN A 231 7.68 -30.33 -10.42
N MET A 232 7.48 -29.85 -11.66
CA MET A 232 7.13 -30.69 -12.80
C MET A 232 8.27 -30.94 -13.79
N GLU A 233 9.46 -30.39 -13.57
CA GLU A 233 10.66 -30.83 -14.29
C GLU A 233 11.52 -31.69 -13.38
N GLY A 234 11.39 -33.01 -13.59
CA GLY A 234 12.48 -33.98 -13.56
C GLY A 234 13.45 -33.89 -12.39
N GLU A 235 13.17 -34.71 -11.38
CA GLU A 235 14.18 -35.67 -10.91
C GLU A 235 14.56 -36.54 -12.13
N ALA A 236 15.41 -36.00 -13.01
CA ALA A 236 16.14 -36.77 -13.99
C ALA A 236 17.46 -37.10 -13.31
N ASP A 237 17.60 -38.38 -12.99
CA ASP A 237 18.82 -39.02 -12.52
C ASP A 237 20.06 -38.51 -13.27
N GLU A 238 21.04 -37.98 -12.54
CA GLU A 238 22.48 -38.32 -12.60
C GLU A 238 23.29 -37.62 -11.48
#